data_AF-A0A7W0QIA4-F1
#
_entry.id   AF-A0A7W0QIA4-F1
#
_cell.length_a   1.000
_cell.length_b   1.000
_cell.length_c   1.000
_cell.angle_alpha   90.00
_cell.angle_beta   90.00
_cell.angle_gamma   90.00
#
_symmetry.space_group_name_H-M   'P 1'
#
loop_
_entity.id
_entity.type
_entity.pdbx_description
1 polymer ?
#
loop_
_entity_poly.entity_id
_entity_poly.type
_entity_poly.pdbx_seq_one_letter_code
_entity_poly.pdbx_strand_id
1 'polypeptide(L)' 'MDEADARARMANQASRERRVAIATHVLDNSGDVDALESQVDALWAELRVSATQR' A
#
# COMPACT_ATOMS: atom_id res chain seq x y z
N MET A 1 -19.66 6.77 -14.35
CA MET A 1 -18.25 7.16 -14.16
C MET A 1 -17.51 6.56 -15.34
N ASP A 2 -16.88 7.38 -16.17
CA ASP A 2 -16.17 6.90 -17.36
C ASP A 2 -14.68 6.71 -17.06
N GLU A 3 -13.97 6.06 -17.97
CA GLU A 3 -12.53 5.83 -17.86
C GLU A 3 -11.73 7.14 -17.76
N ALA A 4 -12.21 8.21 -18.40
CA ALA A 4 -11.52 9.49 -18.41
C ALA A 4 -11.54 10.16 -17.02
N ASP A 5 -12.66 10.10 -16.31
CA ASP A 5 -12.77 10.57 -14.92
C ASP A 5 -11.85 9.76 -13.99
N ALA A 6 -11.80 8.43 -14.14
CA ALA A 6 -10.89 7.58 -13.38
C ALA A 6 -9.41 7.96 -13.61
N ARG A 7 -9.01 8.14 -14.88
CA ARG A 7 -7.64 8.57 -15.23
C ARG A 7 -7.31 9.97 -14.72
N ALA A 8 -8.25 10.91 -14.78
CA ALA A 8 -8.06 12.27 -14.27
C ALA A 8 -7.80 12.27 -12.76
N ARG A 9 -8.53 11.45 -12.00
CA ARG A 9 -8.32 11.30 -10.55
C ARG A 9 -6.96 10.69 -10.24
N MET A 10 -6.54 9.66 -10.97
CA MET A 10 -5.21 9.05 -10.79
C MET A 10 -4.08 10.04 -11.12
N ALA A 11 -4.23 10.85 -12.16
CA ALA A 11 -3.24 11.85 -12.56
C ALA A 11 -3.06 12.98 -11.53
N ASN A 12 -4.10 13.29 -10.76
CA ASN A 12 -4.06 14.31 -9.70
C ASN A 12 -3.42 13.82 -8.38
N GLN A 13 -3.06 12.54 -8.28
CA GLN A 13 -2.39 11.98 -7.10
C GLN A 13 -0.86 12.11 -7.21
N ALA A 14 -0.14 11.98 -6.09
CA ALA A 14 1.32 11.85 -6.12
C ALA A 14 1.73 10.59 -6.90
N SER A 15 2.83 10.65 -7.66
CA SER A 15 3.31 9.49 -8.44
C SER A 15 3.68 8.30 -7.54
N ARG A 16 3.67 7.09 -8.12
CA ARG A 16 4.04 5.87 -7.38
C ARG A 16 5.45 5.98 -6.79
N GLU A 17 6.38 6.51 -7.56
CA GLU A 17 7.79 6.69 -7.16
C GLU A 17 7.88 7.62 -5.94
N ARG A 18 7.12 8.74 -5.94
CA ARG A 18 7.08 9.65 -4.80
C ARG A 18 6.48 9.02 -3.56
N ARG A 19 5.41 8.22 -3.71
CA ARG A 19 4.79 7.51 -2.58
C ARG A 19 5.73 6.46 -1.99
N VAL A 20 6.41 5.67 -2.84
CA VAL A 20 7.36 4.64 -2.40
C VAL A 20 8.57 5.25 -1.72
N ALA A 21 9.09 6.38 -2.21
CA ALA A 21 10.27 7.03 -1.66
C ALA A 21 10.12 7.44 -0.17
N ILE A 22 8.89 7.65 0.31
CA ILE A 22 8.61 8.06 1.70
C ILE A 22 7.97 6.95 2.54
N ALA A 23 7.68 5.79 1.95
CA ALA A 23 6.95 4.73 2.64
C ALA A 23 7.87 3.94 3.57
N THR A 24 7.43 3.73 4.82
CA THR A 24 8.11 2.80 5.74
C THR A 24 7.86 1.34 5.34
N HIS A 25 6.65 1.05 4.84
CA HIS A 25 6.23 -0.26 4.37
C HIS A 25 5.41 -0.09 3.09
N VAL A 26 5.52 -1.05 2.16
CA VAL A 26 4.76 -1.09 0.91
C VAL A 26 4.07 -2.44 0.81
N LEU A 27 2.75 -2.43 0.65
CA LEU A 27 1.94 -3.62 0.38
C LEU A 27 1.51 -3.63 -1.09
N ASP A 28 1.67 -4.76 -1.77
CA ASP A 28 1.27 -4.92 -3.17
C ASP A 28 -0.13 -5.53 -3.25
N ASN A 29 -1.08 -4.79 -3.84
CA ASN A 29 -2.46 -5.20 -4.03
C ASN A 29 -2.79 -5.55 -5.50
N SER A 30 -1.78 -5.77 -6.34
CA SER A 30 -1.97 -6.16 -7.74
C SER A 30 -2.30 -7.65 -7.92
N GLY A 31 -2.10 -8.45 -6.87
CA GLY A 31 -2.45 -9.88 -6.82
C GLY A 31 -3.90 -10.14 -6.38
N ASP A 32 -4.17 -11.36 -5.94
CA ASP A 32 -5.45 -11.72 -5.33
C ASP A 32 -5.58 -11.24 -3.88
N VAL A 33 -6.78 -11.40 -3.32
CA VAL A 33 -7.10 -10.96 -1.96
C VAL A 33 -6.28 -11.74 -0.93
N ASP A 34 -6.15 -13.05 -1.10
CA ASP A 34 -5.42 -13.93 -0.18
C ASP A 34 -3.93 -13.54 -0.08
N ALA A 35 -3.33 -13.15 -1.20
CA ALA A 35 -1.96 -12.65 -1.26
C ALA A 35 -1.80 -11.30 -0.55
N LEU A 36 -2.80 -10.41 -0.63
CA LEU A 36 -2.78 -9.15 0.11
C LEU A 36 -3.00 -9.39 1.61
N GLU A 37 -3.92 -10.26 1.99
CA GLU A 37 -4.20 -10.62 3.39
C GLU A 37 -2.94 -11.19 4.06
N SER A 38 -2.24 -12.09 3.39
CA SER A 38 -0.97 -12.66 3.87
C SER A 38 0.11 -11.60 4.12
N GLN A 39 0.21 -10.58 3.25
CA GLN A 39 1.14 -9.47 3.45
C GLN A 39 0.75 -8.58 4.63
N VAL A 40 -0.54 -8.33 4.81
CA VAL A 40 -1.07 -7.54 5.93
C VAL A 40 -0.80 -8.25 7.27
N ASP A 41 -1.05 -9.55 7.35
CA ASP A 41 -0.82 -10.34 8.56
C ASP A 41 0.66 -10.34 8.96
N ALA A 42 1.56 -10.50 7.99
CA ALA A 42 3.00 -10.44 8.22
C ALA A 42 3.44 -9.07 8.75
N LEU A 43 2.99 -7.99 8.10
CA LEU A 43 3.29 -6.62 8.54
C LEU A 43 2.74 -6.35 9.95
N TRP A 44 1.54 -6.82 10.26
CA TRP A 44 0.93 -6.62 11.57
C TRP A 44 1.75 -7.27 12.69
N ALA A 45 2.25 -8.49 12.48
CA ALA A 45 3.11 -9.17 13.43
C ALA A 45 4.40 -8.38 13.70
N GLU A 46 5.06 -7.87 12.65
CA GLU A 46 6.27 -7.04 12.75
C GLU A 46 6.02 -5.73 13.53
N LEU A 47 4.90 -5.06 13.26
CA LEU A 47 4.53 -3.81 13.92
C LEU A 47 4.27 -4.02 15.41
N ARG A 48 3.65 -5.14 15.82
CA ARG A 48 3.41 -5.44 17.25
C ARG A 48 4.71 -5.69 18.00
N VAL A 49 5.66 -6.40 17.39
CA VAL A 49 6.99 -6.63 17.96
C VAL A 49 7.75 -5.31 18.10
N SER A 50 7.69 -4.45 17.09
CA SER A 50 8.36 -3.14 17.10
C SER A 50 7.73 -2.15 18.09
N ALA A 51 6.41 -2.23 18.29
CA ALA A 51 5.71 -1.40 19.28
C ALA A 51 6.05 -1.75 20.73
N THR A 52 6.41 -3.01 21.00
CA THR A 52 6.79 -3.47 22.34
C THR A 52 8.23 -3.09 22.70
N GLN A 53 9.07 -2.85 21.69
CA GLN A 53 10.50 -2.53 21.85
C GLN A 53 10.80 -1.02 21.91
N ARG A 54 9.76 -0.17 21.85
CA ARG A 54 9.85 1.29 22.05
C ARG A 54 9.34 1.67 23.42
#